data_AF-A0A381SKH8-F1
#
_entry.id   AF-A0A381SKH8-F1
#
_cell.length_a   1.000
_cell.length_b   1.000
_cell.length_c   1.000
_cell.angle_alpha   90.00
_cell.angle_beta   90.00
_cell.angle_gamma   90.00
#
_symmetry.space_group_name_H-M   'P 1'
#
loop_
_entity.id
_entity.type
_entity.pdbx_description
1 polymer ?
#
loop_
_entity_poly.entity_id
_entity_poly.type
_entity_poly.pdbx_seq_one_letter_code
_entity_poly.pdbx_strand_id
1 'polypeptide(L)'
;MLHEVFRGADSFSAKEGSPPIYKAYSDNPENIEPEVIGYLFETPDWPPEEIGYSGPIDVLVGMDLKGTIADIKVLYYRESYKSIRGDFINSEYFPDQFKVKNIVDGFRVGRDIDGISRATISSWAVARGVRNAARRVAQTYLSDSDFVSLTSSDALGLRVLEAKSWEEMIESGLVVEMNIEQPDLTVLKLALAFIGHEGLGELLVGSNDYSRAEREASNRVQNGNMVLVGIDGDSSRPFRQERLAVQQGDETYPIERRRFVYVGSADQGKIADKVRFAGAMLLDPAIDLNEPFTVLYNTGGTIGEFGTIASTQYQVPPIPLALALGQTIPPELLPDIDKNLTEFENEGLYASLISDAPWDEVAALLVLFALVMTAFLRKNATIRWVALGCTLVYLGWLDGGFVSVSHITNGIKLGPSLFLNDLPLLLIIMFTLVTTLFWGRIFCSSLCPFGALQDFIAHFLPRHFQRELPQAIHDKAIYIKYGVLVFLVVMALIYSELSLFQYFEPFGTIFYFSQSLVLWLILMVFLLASVFISRFYCRYACPLGAALGLTALLSPWRIKRVEQCQVCKVCEHACPTGAIRGPDIDFKECVRCDICEAKLVDKSGVCKHSIDEVAARHKTWKPIAVG
;
A
#
# COMPACT_ATOMS: atom_id res chain seq x y z
N MET A 1 19.18 25.66 8.81
CA MET A 1 18.66 24.46 8.10
C MET A 1 18.03 24.84 6.76
N LEU A 2 16.88 25.53 6.70
CA LEU A 2 16.26 25.90 5.41
C LEU A 2 17.18 26.77 4.52
N HIS A 3 17.86 27.76 5.10
CA HIS A 3 18.88 28.57 4.40
C HIS A 3 20.08 27.77 3.89
N GLU A 4 20.39 26.62 4.50
CA GLU A 4 21.52 25.81 4.03
C GLU A 4 21.17 25.12 2.71
N VAL A 5 19.90 24.73 2.56
CA VAL A 5 19.36 24.04 1.39
C VAL A 5 18.95 25.02 0.29
N PHE A 6 18.47 26.21 0.65
CA PHE A 6 18.06 27.24 -0.31
C PHE A 6 18.71 28.58 0.04
N ARG A 7 19.98 28.75 -0.36
CA ARG A 7 20.79 29.93 0.01
C ARG A 7 20.36 31.24 -0.64
N GLY A 8 19.59 31.17 -1.72
CA GLY A 8 19.13 32.34 -2.48
C GLY A 8 17.88 33.02 -1.92
N ALA A 9 17.36 32.56 -0.78
CA ALA A 9 16.12 33.09 -0.19
C ALA A 9 16.38 33.94 1.04
N ASP A 10 15.68 35.08 1.09
CA ASP A 10 15.75 36.05 2.18
C ASP A 10 14.84 35.66 3.35
N SER A 11 13.70 35.01 3.05
CA SER A 11 12.77 34.51 4.06
C SER A 11 12.03 33.24 3.60
N PHE A 12 11.36 32.56 4.55
CA PHE A 12 10.70 31.27 4.34
C PHE A 12 9.30 31.28 4.99
N SER A 13 8.31 30.65 4.36
CA SER A 13 7.00 30.44 4.97
C SER A 13 7.05 29.40 6.10
N ALA A 14 5.99 29.31 6.89
CA ALA A 14 5.70 28.09 7.63
C ALA A 14 5.40 26.94 6.66
N LYS A 15 5.59 25.69 7.11
CA LYS A 15 5.21 24.51 6.32
C LYS A 15 3.70 24.54 6.08
N GLU A 16 3.28 24.63 4.83
CA GLU A 16 1.87 24.82 4.47
C GLU A 16 1.55 24.13 3.13
N GLY A 17 0.26 23.92 2.85
CA GLY A 17 -0.21 23.29 1.62
C GLY A 17 -0.47 21.79 1.73
N SER A 18 -1.12 21.26 0.69
CA SER A 18 -1.30 19.83 0.47
C SER A 18 -0.91 19.57 -0.98
N PRO A 19 0.31 19.12 -1.22
CA PRO A 19 1.24 18.55 -0.24
C PRO A 19 2.15 19.59 0.48
N PRO A 20 2.68 19.29 1.69
CA PRO A 20 3.26 20.30 2.57
C PRO A 20 4.62 20.80 2.09
N ILE A 21 4.77 22.13 1.96
CA ILE A 21 5.98 22.80 1.47
C ILE A 21 6.34 24.02 2.34
N TYR A 22 7.60 24.42 2.30
CA TYR A 22 8.07 25.74 2.67
C TYR A 22 8.25 26.57 1.40
N LYS A 23 7.63 27.74 1.31
CA LYS A 23 7.90 28.70 0.24
C LYS A 23 9.15 29.48 0.58
N ALA A 24 10.06 29.58 -0.39
CA ALA A 24 11.24 30.41 -0.33
C ALA A 24 10.95 31.75 -1.01
N TYR A 25 11.23 32.85 -0.33
CA TYR A 25 10.96 34.20 -0.81
C TYR A 25 12.23 34.99 -1.05
N SER A 26 12.21 35.87 -2.05
CA SER A 26 13.19 36.94 -2.22
C SER A 26 12.55 38.31 -2.08
N ASP A 27 13.22 39.18 -1.33
CA ASP A 27 12.82 40.57 -1.15
C ASP A 27 13.41 41.40 -2.29
N ASN A 28 12.58 41.73 -3.28
CA ASN A 28 12.97 42.64 -4.34
C ASN A 28 12.67 44.10 -3.93
N PRO A 29 13.66 45.02 -3.89
CA PRO A 29 13.43 46.41 -3.52
C PRO A 29 12.47 47.19 -4.43
N GLU A 30 12.09 46.63 -5.59
CA GLU A 30 11.10 47.20 -6.52
C GLU A 30 9.67 46.69 -6.31
N ASN A 31 9.46 45.60 -5.54
CA ASN A 31 8.13 45.02 -5.26
C ASN A 31 7.76 45.16 -3.79
N ILE A 32 6.49 45.47 -3.50
CA ILE A 32 5.98 45.63 -2.13
C ILE A 32 5.72 44.26 -1.47
N GLU A 33 5.47 43.22 -2.27
CA GLU A 33 5.24 41.86 -1.80
C GLU A 33 6.43 40.94 -2.16
N PRO A 34 6.87 40.09 -1.21
CA PRO A 34 7.97 39.16 -1.43
C PRO A 34 7.62 38.13 -2.52
N GLU A 35 8.54 37.93 -3.46
CA GLU A 35 8.35 37.03 -4.60
C GLU A 35 8.77 35.61 -4.24
N VAL A 36 7.96 34.61 -4.60
CA VAL A 36 8.33 33.20 -4.41
C VAL A 36 9.37 32.82 -5.44
N ILE A 37 10.49 32.27 -4.99
CA ILE A 37 11.60 31.86 -5.85
C ILE A 37 11.84 30.33 -5.85
N GLY A 38 11.17 29.61 -4.97
CA GLY A 38 11.25 28.15 -4.90
C GLY A 38 10.48 27.55 -3.74
N TYR A 39 10.59 26.23 -3.62
CA TYR A 39 9.90 25.42 -2.63
C TYR A 39 10.88 24.48 -1.93
N LEU A 40 10.68 24.23 -0.64
CA LEU A 40 11.39 23.21 0.11
C LEU A 40 10.40 22.22 0.70
N PHE A 41 10.79 20.96 0.81
CA PHE A 41 9.92 19.87 1.27
C PHE A 41 10.76 18.72 1.82
N GLU A 42 10.16 17.89 2.65
CA GLU A 42 10.84 16.77 3.29
C GLU A 42 10.32 15.46 2.70
N THR A 43 11.21 14.54 2.30
CA THR A 43 10.83 13.25 1.72
C THR A 43 9.84 12.41 2.55
N PRO A 44 9.83 12.43 3.90
CA PRO A 44 8.87 11.67 4.69
C PRO A 44 7.42 12.12 4.54
N ASP A 45 7.17 13.37 4.13
CA ASP A 45 5.79 13.83 3.89
C ASP A 45 5.14 13.16 2.67
N TRP A 46 5.87 12.28 1.96
CA TRP A 46 5.52 11.77 0.64
C TRP A 46 5.63 10.26 0.52
N PRO A 47 4.58 9.50 0.89
CA PRO A 47 4.60 8.04 0.83
C PRO A 47 4.53 7.50 -0.62
N PRO A 48 5.23 6.41 -0.97
CA PRO A 48 5.97 5.54 -0.07
C PRO A 48 7.33 6.13 0.33
N GLU A 49 7.63 6.08 1.63
CA GLU A 49 8.97 6.38 2.12
C GLU A 49 9.96 5.36 1.58
N GLU A 50 11.07 5.85 1.04
CA GLU A 50 12.12 4.98 0.53
C GLU A 50 12.95 4.43 1.69
N ILE A 51 13.02 3.11 1.78
CA ILE A 51 13.67 2.41 2.88
C ILE A 51 15.14 2.14 2.52
N GLY A 52 16.05 2.70 3.32
CA GLY A 52 17.48 2.39 3.28
C GLY A 52 17.79 0.99 3.82
N TYR A 53 19.05 0.71 4.16
CA TYR A 53 19.42 -0.64 4.60
C TYR A 53 18.76 -1.05 5.93
N SER A 54 18.50 -0.11 6.83
CA SER A 54 17.96 -0.40 8.18
C SER A 54 16.71 0.40 8.57
N GLY A 55 16.18 1.23 7.67
CA GLY A 55 15.02 2.09 7.93
C GLY A 55 14.91 3.23 6.92
N PRO A 56 13.85 4.06 7.02
CA PRO A 56 13.66 5.23 6.15
C PRO A 56 14.78 6.27 6.32
N ILE A 57 14.97 7.07 5.26
CA ILE A 57 15.97 8.15 5.21
C ILE A 57 15.25 9.46 4.89
N ASP A 58 15.30 10.38 5.84
CA ASP A 58 14.58 11.65 5.79
C ASP A 58 15.49 12.71 5.18
N VAL A 59 15.02 13.36 4.12
CA VAL A 59 15.79 14.34 3.36
C VAL A 59 14.96 15.60 3.15
N LEU A 60 15.54 16.76 3.49
CA LEU A 60 15.03 18.06 3.12
C LEU A 60 15.57 18.43 1.74
N VAL A 61 14.68 18.80 0.83
CA VAL A 61 15.01 19.11 -0.57
C VAL A 61 14.58 20.54 -0.86
N GLY A 62 15.44 21.31 -1.55
CA GLY A 62 15.09 22.63 -2.07
C GLY A 62 15.03 22.60 -3.59
N MET A 63 14.01 23.21 -4.17
CA MET A 63 13.74 23.20 -5.60
C MET A 63 13.30 24.58 -6.08
N ASP A 64 13.85 25.07 -7.18
CA ASP A 64 13.44 26.34 -7.80
C ASP A 64 12.13 26.21 -8.58
N LEU A 65 11.62 27.34 -9.08
CA LEU A 65 10.39 27.37 -9.90
C LEU A 65 10.52 26.70 -11.28
N LYS A 66 11.73 26.32 -11.69
CA LYS A 66 11.99 25.60 -12.94
C LYS A 66 12.13 24.09 -12.71
N GLY A 67 11.92 23.63 -11.47
CA GLY A 67 12.10 22.22 -11.11
C GLY A 67 13.56 21.81 -10.95
N THR A 68 14.50 22.75 -10.78
CA THR A 68 15.91 22.44 -10.53
C THR A 68 16.15 22.35 -9.03
N ILE A 69 16.81 21.27 -8.59
CA ILE A 69 17.18 21.07 -7.21
C ILE A 69 18.31 22.04 -6.83
N ALA A 70 18.03 22.90 -5.85
CA ALA A 70 18.97 23.87 -5.32
C ALA A 70 20.03 23.20 -4.43
N ASP A 71 19.58 22.33 -3.52
CA ASP A 71 20.42 21.50 -2.66
C ASP A 71 19.54 20.43 -1.96
N ILE A 72 20.16 19.47 -1.28
CA ILE A 72 19.49 18.54 -0.36
C ILE A 72 20.22 18.47 0.98
N LYS A 73 19.50 18.11 2.04
CA LYS A 73 20.08 17.85 3.35
C LYS A 73 19.44 16.64 3.99
N VAL A 74 20.27 15.65 4.36
CA VAL A 74 19.80 14.48 5.11
C VAL A 74 19.49 14.91 6.54
N LEU A 75 18.24 14.80 6.94
CA LEU A 75 17.74 15.20 8.26
C LEU A 75 17.99 14.10 9.28
N TYR A 76 17.59 12.88 8.93
CA TYR A 76 17.63 11.73 9.82
C TYR A 76 17.73 10.44 9.03
N TYR A 77 18.52 9.50 9.53
CA TYR A 77 18.54 8.14 9.04
C TYR A 77 19.09 7.21 10.09
N ARG A 78 18.63 5.95 10.04
CA ARG A 78 19.14 4.88 10.89
C ARG A 78 19.82 3.84 10.02
N GLU A 79 21.14 3.73 10.15
CA GLU A 79 21.90 2.68 9.49
C GLU A 79 22.95 2.03 10.39
N SER A 80 23.00 0.70 10.29
CA SER A 80 24.00 -0.13 10.96
C SER A 80 25.44 0.30 10.64
N TYR A 81 25.68 0.84 9.45
CA TYR A 81 27.00 1.28 8.99
C TYR A 81 27.43 2.66 9.55
N LYS A 82 26.49 3.48 10.04
CA LYS A 82 26.77 4.81 10.60
C LYS A 82 27.64 4.74 11.86
N SER A 83 27.47 3.71 12.68
CA SER A 83 28.25 3.50 13.91
C SER A 83 29.71 3.11 13.66
N ILE A 84 30.03 2.62 12.45
CA ILE A 84 31.36 2.13 12.08
C ILE A 84 32.10 3.14 11.18
N ARG A 85 31.39 3.85 10.29
CA ARG A 85 31.97 4.77 9.30
C ARG A 85 31.65 6.26 9.50
N GLY A 86 30.85 6.61 10.51
CA GLY A 86 30.38 7.99 10.70
C GLY A 86 29.26 8.35 9.74
N ASP A 87 28.97 9.66 9.62
CA ASP A 87 27.83 10.15 8.83
C ASP A 87 28.16 10.21 7.32
N PHE A 88 28.21 9.04 6.69
CA PHE A 88 28.69 8.89 5.30
C PHE A 88 27.70 9.40 4.25
N ILE A 89 26.39 9.44 4.53
CA ILE A 89 25.39 9.96 3.58
C ILE A 89 25.38 11.50 3.60
N ASN A 90 25.59 12.11 4.78
CA ASN A 90 25.62 13.56 4.93
C ASN A 90 27.01 14.16 4.64
N SER A 91 27.93 13.40 4.02
CA SER A 91 29.20 13.95 3.55
C SER A 91 28.97 14.86 2.35
N GLU A 92 29.55 16.07 2.32
CA GLU A 92 29.34 17.09 1.28
C GLU A 92 29.28 16.52 -0.15
N TYR A 93 30.13 15.54 -0.48
CA TYR A 93 30.16 14.89 -1.80
C TYR A 93 28.83 14.30 -2.28
N PHE A 94 28.03 13.65 -1.42
CA PHE A 94 26.84 12.93 -1.88
C PHE A 94 25.63 13.85 -2.10
N PRO A 95 25.23 14.72 -1.13
CA PRO A 95 24.21 15.74 -1.34
C PRO A 95 24.53 16.72 -2.48
N ASP A 96 25.79 17.11 -2.64
CA ASP A 96 26.19 18.09 -3.65
C ASP A 96 25.91 17.65 -5.10
N GLN A 97 25.82 16.34 -5.35
CA GLN A 97 25.50 15.80 -6.68
C GLN A 97 24.07 16.08 -7.13
N PHE A 98 23.17 16.40 -6.19
CA PHE A 98 21.80 16.77 -6.50
C PHE A 98 21.68 18.24 -6.92
N LYS A 99 22.70 19.06 -6.63
CA LYS A 99 22.72 20.46 -7.05
C LYS A 99 22.64 20.55 -8.57
N VAL A 100 21.78 21.44 -9.06
CA VAL A 100 21.61 21.72 -10.50
C VAL A 100 20.95 20.55 -11.28
N LYS A 101 20.56 19.45 -10.61
CA LYS A 101 19.74 18.40 -11.24
C LYS A 101 18.33 18.90 -11.42
N ASN A 102 17.72 18.64 -12.57
CA ASN A 102 16.34 19.00 -12.81
C ASN A 102 15.43 17.79 -12.55
N ILE A 103 14.22 18.01 -12.05
CA ILE A 103 13.24 16.95 -11.77
C ILE A 103 12.88 16.05 -12.96
N VAL A 104 13.13 16.50 -14.19
CA VAL A 104 13.00 15.67 -15.41
C VAL A 104 14.09 14.58 -15.48
N ASP A 105 15.23 14.77 -14.82
CA ASP A 105 16.33 13.81 -14.81
C ASP A 105 15.94 12.53 -14.03
N GLY A 106 16.62 11.42 -14.33
CA GLY A 106 16.28 10.10 -13.81
C GLY A 106 16.66 9.85 -12.34
N PHE A 107 17.64 10.58 -11.82
CA PHE A 107 18.23 10.46 -10.47
C PHE A 107 18.68 9.01 -10.17
N ARG A 108 19.18 8.31 -11.17
CA ARG A 108 19.58 6.90 -11.05
C ARG A 108 20.96 6.79 -10.44
N VAL A 109 21.06 6.04 -9.35
CA VAL A 109 22.35 5.75 -8.71
C VAL A 109 23.23 4.92 -9.65
N GLY A 110 24.48 5.32 -9.81
CA GLY A 110 25.42 4.76 -10.77
C GLY A 110 25.46 5.52 -12.11
N ARG A 111 24.34 6.14 -12.54
CA ARG A 111 24.22 6.81 -13.84
C ARG A 111 24.17 8.33 -13.70
N ASP A 112 23.19 8.83 -12.96
CA ASP A 112 22.96 10.26 -12.77
C ASP A 112 23.59 10.77 -11.48
N ILE A 113 23.74 9.89 -10.49
CA ILE A 113 24.27 10.15 -9.14
C ILE A 113 25.23 9.02 -8.77
N ASP A 114 26.45 9.33 -8.35
CA ASP A 114 27.41 8.38 -7.80
C ASP A 114 26.91 7.81 -6.46
N GLY A 115 26.80 6.48 -6.40
CA GLY A 115 26.47 5.77 -5.18
C GLY A 115 27.65 5.71 -4.19
N ILE A 116 27.33 5.59 -2.91
CA ILE A 116 28.33 5.42 -1.87
C ILE A 116 28.75 3.95 -1.81
N SER A 117 30.06 3.70 -1.93
CA SER A 117 30.62 2.35 -1.87
C SER A 117 30.20 1.60 -0.60
N ARG A 118 29.58 0.43 -0.79
CA ARG A 118 29.01 -0.45 0.26
C ARG A 118 27.76 0.08 0.97
N ALA A 119 27.17 1.16 0.47
CA ALA A 119 25.90 1.71 0.95
C ALA A 119 24.94 1.97 -0.23
N THR A 120 24.87 1.01 -1.17
CA THR A 120 24.05 1.15 -2.39
C THR A 120 22.56 1.31 -2.06
N ILE A 121 22.03 0.53 -1.12
CA ILE A 121 20.59 0.58 -0.76
C ILE A 121 20.23 1.95 -0.19
N SER A 122 21.08 2.50 0.66
CA SER A 122 20.93 3.82 1.27
C SER A 122 21.02 4.94 0.23
N SER A 123 22.01 4.85 -0.67
CA SER A 123 22.19 5.82 -1.75
C SER A 123 20.98 5.84 -2.68
N TRP A 124 20.43 4.65 -2.98
CA TRP A 124 19.23 4.49 -3.80
C TRP A 124 17.99 5.05 -3.12
N ALA A 125 17.80 4.76 -1.82
CA ALA A 125 16.67 5.28 -1.07
C ALA A 125 16.66 6.82 -1.05
N VAL A 126 17.82 7.46 -0.86
CA VAL A 126 17.91 8.94 -0.93
C VAL A 126 17.60 9.43 -2.34
N ALA A 127 18.26 8.89 -3.36
CA ALA A 127 18.10 9.37 -4.73
C ALA A 127 16.65 9.25 -5.23
N ARG A 128 16.02 8.10 -4.98
CA ARG A 128 14.63 7.83 -5.34
C ARG A 128 13.65 8.66 -4.49
N GLY A 129 13.93 8.82 -3.20
CA GLY A 129 13.10 9.61 -2.28
C GLY A 129 13.07 11.09 -2.70
N VAL A 130 14.23 11.68 -2.95
CA VAL A 130 14.36 13.05 -3.45
C VAL A 130 13.64 13.21 -4.79
N ARG A 131 13.88 12.29 -5.74
CA ARG A 131 13.23 12.32 -7.06
C ARG A 131 11.71 12.26 -6.95
N ASN A 132 11.17 11.29 -6.22
CA ASN A 132 9.73 11.06 -6.13
C ASN A 132 9.04 12.23 -5.41
N ALA A 133 9.62 12.73 -4.31
CA ALA A 133 9.08 13.87 -3.58
C ALA A 133 9.11 15.15 -4.45
N ALA A 134 10.23 15.44 -5.12
CA ALA A 134 10.37 16.64 -5.94
C ALA A 134 9.38 16.67 -7.12
N ARG A 135 9.20 15.53 -7.79
CA ARG A 135 8.24 15.39 -8.88
C ARG A 135 6.80 15.62 -8.43
N ARG A 136 6.42 15.13 -7.24
CA ARG A 136 5.07 15.34 -6.70
C ARG A 136 4.81 16.80 -6.29
N VAL A 137 5.81 17.46 -5.71
CA VAL A 137 5.74 18.91 -5.44
C VAL A 137 5.54 19.68 -6.73
N ALA A 138 6.34 19.37 -7.75
CA ALA A 138 6.24 20.03 -9.04
C ALA A 138 4.88 19.81 -9.72
N GLN A 139 4.30 18.61 -9.65
CA GLN A 139 2.96 18.35 -10.18
C GLN A 139 1.88 19.27 -9.59
N THR A 140 2.00 19.63 -8.31
CA THR A 140 1.00 20.46 -7.64
C THR A 140 1.31 21.95 -7.72
N TYR A 141 2.58 22.33 -7.58
CA TYR A 141 3.00 23.72 -7.41
C TYR A 141 3.70 24.34 -8.62
N LEU A 142 4.05 23.54 -9.64
CA LEU A 142 4.69 23.97 -10.88
C LEU A 142 3.83 23.57 -12.10
N SER A 143 2.52 23.83 -12.06
CA SER A 143 1.55 23.43 -13.09
C SER A 143 1.87 23.91 -14.51
N ASP A 144 2.57 25.04 -14.62
CA ASP A 144 2.92 25.67 -15.91
C ASP A 144 4.34 25.32 -16.39
N SER A 145 5.02 24.38 -15.72
CA SER A 145 6.39 24.01 -16.04
C SER A 145 6.48 22.92 -17.13
N ASP A 146 7.58 22.93 -17.89
CA ASP A 146 7.93 21.88 -18.87
C ASP A 146 7.91 20.46 -18.26
N PHE A 147 8.04 20.35 -16.93
CA PHE A 147 7.95 19.07 -16.23
C PHE A 147 6.53 18.51 -16.19
N VAL A 148 5.49 19.34 -16.00
CA VAL A 148 4.10 18.86 -15.96
C VAL A 148 3.65 18.42 -17.34
N SER A 149 4.08 19.12 -18.39
CA SER A 149 3.86 18.69 -19.78
C SER A 149 4.59 17.39 -20.09
N LEU A 150 5.84 17.22 -19.66
CA LEU A 150 6.60 15.98 -19.82
C LEU A 150 5.98 14.82 -19.03
N THR A 151 5.65 15.02 -17.75
CA THR A 151 5.06 13.96 -16.90
C THR A 151 3.69 13.55 -17.37
N SER A 152 2.86 14.50 -17.84
CA SER A 152 1.58 14.17 -18.46
C SER A 152 1.78 13.43 -19.78
N SER A 153 2.81 13.79 -20.57
CA SER A 153 3.17 13.05 -21.77
C SER A 153 3.67 11.63 -21.45
N ASP A 154 4.51 11.45 -20.42
CA ASP A 154 5.02 10.15 -19.99
C ASP A 154 3.88 9.25 -19.52
N ALA A 155 3.00 9.78 -18.66
CA ALA A 155 1.83 9.06 -18.17
C ALA A 155 0.91 8.64 -19.33
N LEU A 156 0.70 9.53 -20.29
CA LEU A 156 -0.11 9.24 -21.47
C LEU A 156 0.56 8.19 -22.37
N GLY A 157 1.87 8.30 -22.61
CA GLY A 157 2.64 7.32 -23.37
C GLY A 157 2.63 5.93 -22.74
N LEU A 158 2.80 5.86 -21.41
CA LEU A 158 2.71 4.61 -20.68
C LEU A 158 1.30 4.02 -20.76
N ARG A 159 0.23 4.82 -20.67
CA ARG A 159 -1.16 4.33 -20.87
C ARG A 159 -1.38 3.77 -22.28
N VAL A 160 -0.84 4.43 -23.31
CA VAL A 160 -0.93 3.95 -24.69
C VAL A 160 -0.27 2.58 -24.85
N LEU A 161 0.88 2.38 -24.19
CA LEU A 161 1.57 1.10 -24.19
C LEU A 161 0.87 0.06 -23.31
N GLU A 162 0.30 0.47 -22.19
CA GLU A 162 -0.47 -0.39 -21.28
C GLU A 162 -1.73 -0.94 -21.94
N ALA A 163 -2.40 -0.15 -22.78
CA ALA A 163 -3.56 -0.60 -23.55
C ALA A 163 -3.22 -1.69 -24.58
N LYS A 164 -1.94 -1.86 -24.95
CA LYS A 164 -1.53 -2.85 -25.96
C LYS A 164 -1.50 -4.27 -25.39
N SER A 165 -1.96 -5.22 -26.20
CA SER A 165 -1.71 -6.65 -25.99
C SER A 165 -0.25 -7.01 -26.30
N TRP A 166 0.21 -8.19 -25.86
CA TRP A 166 1.55 -8.66 -26.17
C TRP A 166 1.77 -8.78 -27.69
N GLU A 167 0.75 -9.25 -28.40
CA GLU A 167 0.76 -9.40 -29.84
C GLU A 167 0.84 -8.04 -30.55
N GLU A 168 0.10 -7.02 -30.08
CA GLU A 168 0.20 -5.64 -30.59
C GLU A 168 1.56 -4.98 -30.26
N MET A 169 2.21 -5.39 -29.15
CA MET A 169 3.57 -4.96 -28.82
C MET A 169 4.60 -5.56 -29.78
N ILE A 170 4.37 -6.78 -30.27
CA ILE A 170 5.19 -7.38 -31.33
C ILE A 170 4.98 -6.64 -32.66
N GLU A 171 3.72 -6.38 -33.04
CA GLU A 171 3.40 -5.66 -34.28
C GLU A 171 3.94 -4.24 -34.31
N SER A 172 3.94 -3.55 -33.17
CA SER A 172 4.50 -2.20 -33.04
C SER A 172 6.03 -2.16 -32.96
N GLY A 173 6.71 -3.31 -32.91
CA GLY A 173 8.16 -3.42 -32.79
C GLY A 173 8.71 -3.10 -31.39
N LEU A 174 7.84 -2.92 -30.38
CA LEU A 174 8.28 -2.79 -28.99
C LEU A 174 8.91 -4.09 -28.49
N VAL A 175 8.27 -5.21 -28.81
CA VAL A 175 8.79 -6.56 -28.57
C VAL A 175 9.26 -7.14 -29.90
N VAL A 176 10.49 -7.63 -29.96
CA VAL A 176 11.03 -8.33 -31.12
C VAL A 176 11.39 -9.74 -30.72
N GLU A 177 10.77 -10.72 -31.38
CA GLU A 177 11.07 -12.13 -31.17
C GLU A 177 12.20 -12.60 -32.09
N MET A 178 13.09 -13.41 -31.54
CA MET A 178 14.23 -13.98 -32.21
C MET A 178 14.26 -15.49 -31.95
N ASN A 179 13.97 -16.26 -33.00
CA ASN A 179 13.96 -17.72 -32.94
C ASN A 179 15.29 -18.28 -33.42
N ILE A 180 15.94 -19.05 -32.57
CA ILE A 180 17.28 -19.59 -32.79
C ILE A 180 17.18 -21.10 -32.87
N GLU A 181 17.09 -21.62 -34.09
CA GLU A 181 17.06 -23.05 -34.36
C GLU A 181 18.40 -23.71 -34.02
N GLN A 182 18.33 -24.78 -33.23
CA GLN A 182 19.49 -25.60 -32.87
C GLN A 182 19.70 -26.72 -33.90
N PRO A 183 20.91 -27.31 -33.96
CA PRO A 183 21.20 -28.42 -34.88
C PRO A 183 20.30 -29.66 -34.69
N ASP A 184 19.65 -29.81 -33.55
CA ASP A 184 18.73 -30.90 -33.22
C ASP A 184 17.23 -30.52 -33.38
N LEU A 185 16.96 -29.43 -34.11
CA LEU A 185 15.62 -28.89 -34.41
C LEU A 185 14.86 -28.30 -33.20
N THR A 186 15.46 -28.28 -32.02
CA THR A 186 14.91 -27.53 -30.88
C THR A 186 15.10 -26.02 -31.08
N VAL A 187 14.24 -25.20 -30.48
CA VAL A 187 14.27 -23.74 -30.70
C VAL A 187 14.49 -22.99 -29.39
N LEU A 188 15.48 -22.10 -29.38
CA LEU A 188 15.64 -21.10 -28.34
C LEU A 188 14.93 -19.83 -28.80
N LYS A 189 13.92 -19.39 -28.06
CA LYS A 189 13.17 -18.17 -28.35
C LYS A 189 13.64 -17.05 -27.42
N LEU A 190 14.02 -15.92 -28.01
CA LEU A 190 14.35 -14.72 -27.26
C LEU A 190 13.33 -13.62 -27.60
N ALA A 191 12.73 -13.02 -26.58
CA ALA A 191 11.88 -11.83 -26.71
C ALA A 191 12.68 -10.61 -26.23
N LEU A 192 12.87 -9.63 -27.11
CA LEU A 192 13.67 -8.44 -26.85
C LEU A 192 12.74 -7.22 -26.71
N ALA A 193 12.89 -6.46 -25.63
CA ALA A 193 12.11 -5.24 -25.45
C ALA A 193 12.89 -4.17 -24.68
N PHE A 194 12.81 -2.92 -25.11
CA PHE A 194 13.52 -1.83 -24.44
C PHE A 194 12.84 -1.46 -23.11
N ILE A 195 13.61 -1.47 -22.02
CA ILE A 195 13.16 -1.18 -20.64
C ILE A 195 14.02 -0.10 -19.98
N GLY A 196 14.53 0.85 -20.78
CA GLY A 196 15.40 1.92 -20.30
C GLY A 196 14.71 3.02 -19.48
N HIS A 197 13.38 2.98 -19.36
CA HIS A 197 12.58 3.87 -18.51
C HIS A 197 11.88 3.06 -17.42
N GLU A 198 11.72 3.64 -16.22
CA GLU A 198 11.15 2.94 -15.05
C GLU A 198 9.74 2.44 -15.36
N GLY A 199 8.83 3.32 -15.78
CA GLY A 199 7.46 2.91 -16.11
C GLY A 199 7.37 1.86 -17.23
N LEU A 200 8.30 1.84 -18.19
CA LEU A 200 8.34 0.79 -19.22
C LEU A 200 8.78 -0.56 -18.63
N GLY A 201 9.78 -0.51 -17.76
CA GLY A 201 10.26 -1.65 -17.02
C GLY A 201 9.17 -2.26 -16.15
N GLU A 202 8.55 -1.45 -15.30
CA GLU A 202 7.47 -1.89 -14.42
C GLU A 202 6.28 -2.45 -15.23
N LEU A 203 5.91 -1.81 -16.34
CA LEU A 203 4.86 -2.30 -17.23
C LEU A 203 5.19 -3.68 -17.82
N LEU A 204 6.44 -3.87 -18.29
CA LEU A 204 6.82 -5.09 -18.99
C LEU A 204 7.07 -6.26 -18.04
N VAL A 205 7.73 -6.06 -16.89
CA VAL A 205 8.18 -7.16 -16.01
C VAL A 205 7.67 -7.09 -14.57
N GLY A 206 6.93 -6.04 -14.20
CA GLY A 206 6.47 -5.80 -12.84
C GLY A 206 7.44 -4.96 -12.01
N SER A 207 6.90 -4.22 -11.04
CA SER A 207 7.63 -3.23 -10.23
C SER A 207 8.74 -3.85 -9.38
N ASN A 208 8.47 -4.99 -8.74
CA ASN A 208 9.43 -5.68 -7.88
C ASN A 208 10.62 -6.23 -8.67
N ASP A 209 10.34 -6.86 -9.81
CA ASP A 209 11.36 -7.50 -10.66
C ASP A 209 12.21 -6.47 -11.38
N TYR A 210 11.59 -5.39 -11.87
CA TYR A 210 12.32 -4.27 -12.46
C TYR A 210 13.21 -3.57 -11.44
N SER A 211 12.68 -3.22 -10.27
CA SER A 211 13.45 -2.54 -9.20
C SER A 211 14.65 -3.37 -8.75
N ARG A 212 14.51 -4.70 -8.66
CA ARG A 212 15.62 -5.61 -8.36
C ARG A 212 16.66 -5.63 -9.48
N ALA A 213 16.22 -5.75 -10.74
CA ALA A 213 17.12 -5.77 -11.90
C ALA A 213 17.90 -4.46 -12.04
N GLU A 214 17.24 -3.30 -11.88
CA GLU A 214 17.87 -1.98 -11.93
C GLU A 214 18.90 -1.80 -10.80
N ARG A 215 18.58 -2.27 -9.58
CA ARG A 215 19.52 -2.26 -8.45
C ARG A 215 20.74 -3.13 -8.70
N GLU A 216 20.56 -4.30 -9.34
CA GLU A 216 21.70 -5.14 -9.71
C GLU A 216 22.53 -4.50 -10.83
N ALA A 217 21.87 -3.89 -11.82
CA ALA A 217 22.49 -3.22 -12.96
C ALA A 217 23.38 -2.05 -12.52
N SER A 218 22.85 -1.16 -11.69
CA SER A 218 23.55 0.00 -11.13
C SER A 218 24.77 -0.36 -10.29
N ASN A 219 24.79 -1.54 -9.65
CA ASN A 219 25.96 -2.04 -8.93
C ASN A 219 27.08 -2.54 -9.85
N ARG A 220 26.77 -2.86 -11.12
CA ARG A 220 27.72 -3.47 -12.05
C ARG A 220 28.26 -2.49 -13.08
N VAL A 221 27.44 -1.55 -13.53
CA VAL A 221 27.80 -0.58 -14.56
C VAL A 221 27.20 0.78 -14.21
N GLN A 222 27.99 1.83 -14.40
CA GLN A 222 27.56 3.21 -14.16
C GLN A 222 26.54 3.68 -15.20
N ASN A 223 26.83 3.47 -16.49
CA ASN A 223 25.99 3.95 -17.59
C ASN A 223 25.52 2.81 -18.50
N GLY A 224 24.25 2.88 -18.93
CA GLY A 224 23.67 1.98 -19.92
C GLY A 224 22.14 1.98 -19.89
N ASN A 225 21.52 1.82 -21.05
CA ASN A 225 20.09 1.55 -21.16
C ASN A 225 19.87 0.04 -21.11
N MET A 226 18.72 -0.39 -20.59
CA MET A 226 18.41 -1.81 -20.44
C MET A 226 17.50 -2.29 -21.57
N VAL A 227 17.83 -3.45 -22.11
CA VAL A 227 16.97 -4.21 -23.01
C VAL A 227 16.66 -5.53 -22.34
N LEU A 228 15.37 -5.79 -22.16
CA LEU A 228 14.82 -7.04 -21.68
C LEU A 228 15.15 -8.15 -22.66
N VAL A 229 15.54 -9.30 -22.12
CA VAL A 229 15.79 -10.55 -22.82
C VAL A 229 14.93 -11.61 -22.14
N GLY A 230 13.72 -11.80 -22.64
CA GLY A 230 12.85 -12.90 -22.28
C GLY A 230 13.31 -14.18 -22.96
N ILE A 231 13.43 -15.26 -22.20
CA ILE A 231 14.03 -16.53 -22.62
C ILE A 231 12.96 -17.62 -22.53
N ASP A 232 12.66 -18.25 -23.67
CA ASP A 232 11.73 -19.35 -23.76
C ASP A 232 12.17 -20.38 -24.84
N GLY A 233 11.33 -21.38 -25.08
CA GLY A 233 11.54 -22.43 -26.07
C GLY A 233 11.91 -23.78 -25.45
N ASP A 234 12.12 -24.76 -26.31
CA ASP A 234 12.43 -26.15 -25.97
C ASP A 234 13.88 -26.53 -26.28
N SER A 235 14.74 -25.53 -26.53
CA SER A 235 16.16 -25.67 -26.85
C SER A 235 16.89 -26.67 -25.95
N SER A 236 17.55 -27.66 -26.56
CA SER A 236 18.42 -28.61 -25.86
C SER A 236 19.69 -27.97 -25.29
N ARG A 237 20.10 -26.82 -25.85
CA ARG A 237 21.22 -26.01 -25.36
C ARG A 237 20.67 -24.84 -24.53
N PRO A 238 21.07 -24.72 -23.26
CA PRO A 238 20.61 -23.62 -22.42
C PRO A 238 21.11 -22.28 -22.96
N PHE A 239 20.32 -21.23 -22.75
CA PHE A 239 20.74 -19.86 -23.00
C PHE A 239 22.03 -19.52 -22.23
N ARG A 240 22.95 -18.81 -22.90
CA ARG A 240 24.21 -18.34 -22.31
C ARG A 240 24.41 -16.88 -22.69
N GLN A 241 24.41 -16.01 -21.69
CA GLN A 241 24.55 -14.57 -21.88
C GLN A 241 25.87 -14.18 -22.57
N GLU A 242 26.96 -14.94 -22.40
CA GLU A 242 28.25 -14.66 -23.04
C GLU A 242 28.24 -14.83 -24.57
N ARG A 243 27.13 -15.29 -25.13
CA ARG A 243 26.91 -15.43 -26.58
C ARG A 243 26.15 -14.24 -27.17
N LEU A 244 25.67 -13.32 -26.34
CA LEU A 244 25.03 -12.09 -26.79
C LEU A 244 26.05 -11.01 -27.13
N ALA A 245 25.78 -10.28 -28.21
CA ALA A 245 26.45 -9.04 -28.54
C ALA A 245 25.44 -8.08 -29.18
N VAL A 246 25.74 -6.79 -29.14
CA VAL A 246 25.00 -5.77 -29.86
C VAL A 246 25.94 -5.15 -30.88
N GLN A 247 25.50 -5.03 -32.12
CA GLN A 247 26.27 -4.42 -33.21
C GLN A 247 25.55 -3.16 -33.70
N GLN A 248 26.29 -2.06 -33.84
CA GLN A 248 25.80 -0.82 -34.45
C GLN A 248 26.88 -0.28 -35.38
N GLY A 249 26.55 -0.13 -36.66
CA GLY A 249 27.56 0.11 -37.71
C GLY A 249 28.57 -1.03 -37.80
N ASP A 250 29.86 -0.68 -37.82
CA ASP A 250 30.97 -1.64 -37.87
C ASP A 250 31.43 -2.11 -36.47
N GLU A 251 30.93 -1.48 -35.40
CA GLU A 251 31.33 -1.77 -34.02
C GLU A 251 30.45 -2.86 -33.41
N THR A 252 31.08 -3.81 -32.70
CA THR A 252 30.40 -4.90 -32.00
C THR A 252 30.71 -4.88 -30.52
N TYR A 253 29.67 -4.77 -29.71
CA TYR A 253 29.70 -4.67 -28.26
C TYR A 253 29.26 -6.00 -27.62
N PRO A 254 30.19 -6.86 -27.17
CA PRO A 254 29.83 -8.11 -26.50
C PRO A 254 29.15 -7.85 -25.14
N ILE A 255 28.12 -8.61 -24.82
CA ILE A 255 27.45 -8.55 -23.52
C ILE A 255 28.25 -9.37 -22.51
N GLU A 256 29.21 -8.72 -21.87
CA GLU A 256 29.98 -9.31 -20.78
C GLU A 256 29.09 -9.68 -19.58
N ARG A 257 29.55 -10.57 -18.71
CA ARG A 257 28.79 -11.00 -17.51
C ARG A 257 28.31 -9.83 -16.63
N ARG A 258 29.09 -8.74 -16.55
CA ARG A 258 28.71 -7.55 -15.78
C ARG A 258 27.58 -6.73 -16.42
N ARG A 259 27.37 -6.85 -17.74
CA ARG A 259 26.35 -6.15 -18.53
C ARG A 259 25.08 -6.99 -18.76
N PHE A 260 24.86 -8.05 -17.97
CA PHE A 260 23.62 -8.82 -17.99
C PHE A 260 23.13 -9.10 -16.57
N VAL A 261 21.91 -8.70 -16.25
CA VAL A 261 21.29 -8.89 -14.92
C VAL A 261 20.09 -9.81 -15.00
N TYR A 262 19.80 -10.49 -13.89
CA TYR A 262 18.65 -11.37 -13.83
C TYR A 262 17.42 -10.57 -13.39
N VAL A 263 16.33 -10.65 -14.16
CA VAL A 263 15.10 -9.91 -13.88
C VAL A 263 14.19 -10.77 -13.02
N GLY A 264 13.91 -12.00 -13.44
CA GLY A 264 13.02 -12.90 -12.69
C GLY A 264 12.51 -14.07 -13.53
N SER A 265 11.49 -14.75 -13.01
CA SER A 265 10.80 -15.84 -13.71
C SER A 265 9.71 -15.36 -14.67
N ALA A 266 9.55 -14.04 -14.85
CA ALA A 266 8.49 -13.44 -15.66
C ALA A 266 7.09 -13.83 -15.16
N ASP A 267 6.84 -13.69 -13.85
CA ASP A 267 5.54 -14.00 -13.23
C ASP A 267 4.58 -12.79 -13.21
N GLN A 268 5.07 -11.60 -13.59
CA GLN A 268 4.35 -10.32 -13.51
C GLN A 268 4.60 -9.45 -14.75
N GLY A 269 3.78 -8.41 -14.92
CA GLY A 269 3.86 -7.48 -16.05
C GLY A 269 3.36 -8.09 -17.36
N LYS A 270 3.53 -7.37 -18.46
CA LYS A 270 3.10 -7.81 -19.80
C LYS A 270 3.82 -9.06 -20.30
N ILE A 271 4.99 -9.36 -19.75
CA ILE A 271 5.77 -10.57 -20.07
C ILE A 271 5.25 -11.84 -19.38
N ALA A 272 4.30 -11.71 -18.43
CA ALA A 272 3.76 -12.83 -17.68
C ALA A 272 3.21 -13.94 -18.59
N ASP A 273 3.58 -15.19 -18.30
CA ASP A 273 3.24 -16.39 -19.07
C ASP A 273 3.71 -16.40 -20.54
N LYS A 274 4.51 -15.42 -20.97
CA LYS A 274 5.07 -15.35 -22.34
C LYS A 274 6.45 -15.96 -22.45
N VAL A 275 7.21 -15.98 -21.35
CA VAL A 275 8.56 -16.56 -21.29
C VAL A 275 8.77 -17.31 -19.98
N ARG A 276 9.78 -18.19 -19.91
CA ARG A 276 10.12 -18.93 -18.68
C ARG A 276 11.01 -18.16 -17.73
N PHE A 277 11.89 -17.33 -18.28
CA PHE A 277 12.85 -16.53 -17.52
C PHE A 277 13.10 -15.21 -18.23
N ALA A 278 13.35 -14.16 -17.45
CA ALA A 278 13.71 -12.86 -17.95
C ALA A 278 15.08 -12.43 -17.40
N GLY A 279 15.94 -11.93 -18.28
CA GLY A 279 17.12 -11.16 -17.93
C GLY A 279 17.10 -9.80 -18.62
N ALA A 280 18.01 -8.91 -18.27
CA ALA A 280 18.17 -7.64 -18.94
C ALA A 280 19.63 -7.42 -19.31
N MET A 281 19.90 -7.10 -20.56
CA MET A 281 21.21 -6.67 -21.02
C MET A 281 21.35 -5.15 -20.93
N LEU A 282 22.50 -4.70 -20.46
CA LEU A 282 22.87 -3.29 -20.36
C LEU A 282 23.66 -2.90 -21.61
N LEU A 283 23.05 -2.06 -22.44
CA LEU A 283 23.66 -1.51 -23.63
C LEU A 283 24.90 -0.68 -23.28
N ASP A 284 25.90 -0.70 -24.16
CA ASP A 284 27.04 0.18 -24.04
C ASP A 284 26.60 1.65 -24.26
N PRO A 285 27.09 2.62 -23.46
CA PRO A 285 26.73 4.03 -23.61
C PRO A 285 27.06 4.62 -24.99
N ALA A 286 27.96 4.01 -25.75
CA ALA A 286 28.29 4.42 -27.12
C ALA A 286 27.18 4.10 -28.14
N ILE A 287 26.22 3.24 -27.78
CA ILE A 287 25.11 2.87 -28.68
C ILE A 287 24.08 4.00 -28.72
N ASP A 288 23.85 4.55 -29.91
CA ASP A 288 22.79 5.55 -30.14
C ASP A 288 21.43 4.84 -30.23
N LEU A 289 20.48 5.23 -29.38
CA LEU A 289 19.12 4.67 -29.37
C LEU A 289 18.25 5.18 -30.52
N ASN A 290 18.62 6.30 -31.16
CA ASN A 290 17.87 6.86 -32.29
C ASN A 290 18.10 6.04 -33.57
N GLU A 291 19.20 5.30 -33.64
CA GLU A 291 19.56 4.45 -34.78
C GLU A 291 19.32 2.96 -34.46
N PRO A 292 19.04 2.13 -35.47
CA PRO A 292 18.79 0.72 -35.25
C PRO A 292 20.08 0.01 -34.88
N PHE A 293 19.98 -0.96 -33.99
CA PHE A 293 21.10 -1.83 -33.62
C PHE A 293 20.72 -3.29 -33.80
N THR A 294 21.71 -4.14 -34.07
CA THR A 294 21.50 -5.58 -34.29
C THR A 294 21.88 -6.35 -33.04
N VAL A 295 20.97 -7.16 -32.53
CA VAL A 295 21.25 -8.11 -31.44
C VAL A 295 21.72 -9.42 -32.06
N LEU A 296 22.91 -9.85 -31.67
CA LEU A 296 23.57 -11.04 -32.16
C LEU A 296 23.58 -12.12 -31.07
N TYR A 297 23.33 -13.36 -31.47
CA TYR A 297 23.52 -14.53 -30.61
C TYR A 297 24.38 -15.58 -31.32
N ASN A 298 25.54 -15.87 -30.74
CA ASN A 298 26.47 -16.86 -31.28
C ASN A 298 25.94 -18.29 -31.09
N THR A 299 25.70 -19.03 -32.17
CA THR A 299 25.28 -20.43 -32.13
C THR A 299 26.44 -21.42 -32.27
N GLY A 300 27.65 -20.91 -32.58
CA GLY A 300 28.91 -21.64 -32.60
C GLY A 300 29.35 -22.10 -31.20
N GLY A 301 29.95 -23.29 -31.13
CA GLY A 301 30.31 -23.93 -29.86
C GLY A 301 31.43 -23.22 -29.07
N THR A 302 32.18 -22.31 -29.67
CA THR A 302 33.33 -21.60 -29.08
C THR A 302 32.95 -20.19 -28.61
N ILE A 303 33.19 -19.89 -27.33
CA ILE A 303 32.99 -18.56 -26.74
C ILE A 303 34.02 -17.60 -27.36
N GLY A 304 33.56 -16.52 -27.99
CA GLY A 304 34.43 -15.49 -28.59
C GLY A 304 34.74 -15.66 -30.09
N GLU A 305 34.28 -16.74 -30.73
CA GLU A 305 34.39 -16.92 -32.19
C GLU A 305 32.99 -16.87 -32.83
N PHE A 306 32.74 -15.85 -33.63
CA PHE A 306 31.44 -15.64 -34.31
C PHE A 306 31.35 -16.51 -35.57
N GLY A 307 30.90 -17.77 -35.39
CA GLY A 307 30.64 -18.72 -36.47
C GLY A 307 29.27 -18.50 -37.12
N THR A 308 28.33 -19.42 -36.93
CA THR A 308 26.90 -19.19 -37.25
C THR A 308 26.31 -18.24 -36.21
N ILE A 309 25.74 -17.13 -36.68
CA ILE A 309 25.16 -16.08 -35.83
C ILE A 309 23.68 -16.03 -36.15
N ALA A 310 22.83 -16.17 -35.13
CA ALA A 310 21.47 -15.69 -35.25
C ALA A 310 21.50 -14.19 -34.95
N SER A 311 20.77 -13.39 -35.72
CA SER A 311 20.72 -11.94 -35.52
C SER A 311 19.31 -11.42 -35.72
N THR A 312 18.94 -10.38 -34.97
CA THR A 312 17.72 -9.61 -35.23
C THR A 312 18.00 -8.12 -35.10
N GLN A 313 17.34 -7.32 -35.93
CA GLN A 313 17.45 -5.86 -35.87
C GLN A 313 16.43 -5.32 -34.87
N TYR A 314 16.86 -4.41 -34.00
CA TYR A 314 16.01 -3.76 -33.01
C TYR A 314 16.14 -2.23 -33.16
N GLN A 315 15.01 -1.56 -33.24
CA GLN A 315 14.90 -0.10 -33.20
C GLN A 315 14.03 0.25 -32.00
N VAL A 316 14.49 1.15 -31.13
CA VAL A 316 13.66 1.63 -30.03
C VAL A 316 12.47 2.40 -30.62
N PRO A 317 11.21 2.00 -30.35
CA PRO A 317 10.05 2.68 -30.91
C PRO A 317 9.92 4.12 -30.37
N PRO A 318 9.21 5.01 -31.08
CA PRO A 318 9.17 6.44 -30.76
C PRO A 318 8.71 6.79 -29.33
N ILE A 319 7.66 6.13 -28.81
CA ILE A 319 7.16 6.36 -27.45
C ILE A 319 8.21 5.91 -26.41
N PRO A 320 8.69 4.65 -26.41
CA PRO A 320 9.79 4.22 -25.55
C PRO A 320 11.06 5.07 -25.63
N LEU A 321 11.39 5.55 -26.83
CA LEU A 321 12.54 6.40 -27.07
C LEU A 321 12.35 7.78 -26.40
N ALA A 322 11.19 8.41 -26.60
CA ALA A 322 10.84 9.67 -25.95
C ALA A 322 10.88 9.55 -24.42
N LEU A 323 10.31 8.47 -23.87
CA LEU A 323 10.35 8.16 -22.44
C LEU A 323 11.78 7.99 -21.90
N ALA A 324 12.68 7.35 -22.66
CA ALA A 324 14.07 7.19 -22.25
C ALA A 324 14.90 8.47 -22.36
N LEU A 325 14.56 9.35 -23.29
CA LEU A 325 15.26 10.62 -23.52
C LEU A 325 14.64 11.79 -22.74
N GLY A 326 13.52 11.58 -22.04
CA GLY A 326 12.79 12.65 -21.33
C GLY A 326 12.24 13.71 -22.29
N GLN A 327 11.75 13.29 -23.45
CA GLN A 327 11.22 14.17 -24.49
C GLN A 327 9.70 14.09 -24.53
N THR A 328 9.05 15.19 -24.94
CA THR A 328 7.60 15.22 -25.14
C THR A 328 7.20 14.28 -26.27
N ILE A 329 6.21 13.43 -26.04
CA ILE A 329 5.69 12.54 -27.07
C ILE A 329 4.97 13.36 -28.16
N PRO A 330 5.31 13.19 -29.45
CA PRO A 330 4.62 13.85 -30.55
C PRO A 330 3.10 13.60 -30.51
N PRO A 331 2.26 14.64 -30.68
CA PRO A 331 0.80 14.52 -30.63
C PRO A 331 0.23 13.47 -31.59
N GLU A 332 0.89 13.22 -32.71
CA GLU A 332 0.46 12.26 -33.74
C GLU A 332 0.57 10.79 -33.29
N LEU A 333 1.37 10.51 -32.27
CA LEU A 333 1.56 9.17 -31.70
C LEU A 333 0.62 8.91 -30.52
N LEU A 334 -0.11 9.94 -30.08
CA LEU A 334 -1.09 9.88 -29.03
C LEU A 334 -2.47 9.66 -29.66
N PRO A 335 -3.34 8.82 -29.07
CA PRO A 335 -4.69 8.62 -29.58
C PRO A 335 -5.43 9.97 -29.58
N ASP A 336 -6.31 10.19 -30.57
CA ASP A 336 -7.18 11.38 -30.62
C ASP A 336 -7.98 11.47 -29.32
N ILE A 337 -7.58 12.41 -28.46
CA ILE A 337 -8.16 12.57 -27.14
C ILE A 337 -9.49 13.30 -27.29
N ASP A 338 -10.58 12.53 -27.32
CA ASP A 338 -11.92 13.09 -27.19
C ASP A 338 -12.05 13.78 -25.82
N LYS A 339 -12.64 14.98 -25.78
CA LYS A 339 -12.65 15.91 -24.63
C LYS A 339 -13.44 15.43 -23.39
N ASN A 340 -13.72 14.14 -23.27
CA ASN A 340 -14.45 13.52 -22.16
C ASN A 340 -13.54 12.78 -21.16
N LEU A 341 -12.32 13.28 -20.92
CA LEU A 341 -11.42 12.67 -19.93
C LEU A 341 -11.88 12.82 -18.47
N THR A 342 -12.84 13.70 -18.19
CA THR A 342 -13.49 13.76 -16.86
C THR A 342 -14.56 12.70 -16.66
N GLU A 343 -15.00 12.01 -17.72
CA GLU A 343 -15.99 10.92 -17.62
C GLU A 343 -15.30 9.54 -17.54
N PHE A 344 -14.10 9.40 -18.13
CA PHE A 344 -13.29 8.17 -18.10
C PHE A 344 -12.45 7.95 -16.82
N GLU A 345 -12.22 8.99 -16.01
CA GLU A 345 -11.55 8.85 -14.70
C GLU A 345 -12.29 7.88 -13.76
N ASN A 346 -13.62 7.77 -13.92
CA ASN A 346 -14.42 6.86 -13.09
C ASN A 346 -14.47 5.43 -13.66
N GLU A 347 -14.48 5.23 -14.98
CA GLU A 347 -14.48 3.87 -15.55
C GLU A 347 -13.12 3.17 -15.42
N GLY A 348 -12.01 3.91 -15.55
CA GLY A 348 -10.65 3.37 -15.39
C GLY A 348 -10.30 2.97 -13.96
N LEU A 349 -10.86 3.66 -12.95
CA LEU A 349 -10.62 3.35 -11.54
C LEU A 349 -11.26 2.02 -11.13
N TYR A 350 -12.51 1.75 -11.53
CA TYR A 350 -13.15 0.46 -11.24
C TYR A 350 -12.57 -0.67 -12.09
N ALA A 351 -12.20 -0.41 -13.34
CA ALA A 351 -11.57 -1.40 -14.20
C ALA A 351 -10.20 -1.85 -13.67
N SER A 352 -9.35 -0.91 -13.23
CA SER A 352 -8.06 -1.20 -12.58
C SER A 352 -8.22 -1.91 -11.23
N LEU A 353 -9.16 -1.46 -10.39
CA LEU A 353 -9.53 -2.14 -9.14
C LEU A 353 -9.89 -3.61 -9.34
N ILE A 354 -10.55 -3.95 -10.45
CA ILE A 354 -11.01 -5.31 -10.77
C ILE A 354 -9.91 -6.10 -11.49
N SER A 355 -9.16 -5.49 -12.40
CA SER A 355 -8.09 -6.17 -13.15
C SER A 355 -6.93 -6.56 -12.26
N ASP A 356 -6.57 -5.70 -11.30
CA ASP A 356 -5.36 -5.84 -10.48
C ASP A 356 -5.65 -6.46 -9.11
N ALA A 357 -6.90 -6.84 -8.86
CA ALA A 357 -7.30 -7.42 -7.59
C ALA A 357 -6.66 -8.80 -7.35
N PRO A 358 -6.17 -9.07 -6.13
CA PRO A 358 -5.82 -10.43 -5.69
C PRO A 358 -7.11 -11.25 -5.53
N TRP A 359 -7.55 -11.89 -6.61
CA TRP A 359 -8.84 -12.58 -6.69
C TRP A 359 -8.98 -13.74 -5.70
N ASP A 360 -7.88 -14.34 -5.29
CA ASP A 360 -7.82 -15.37 -4.26
C ASP A 360 -8.16 -14.81 -2.86
N GLU A 361 -7.60 -13.66 -2.50
CA GLU A 361 -7.93 -12.94 -1.27
C GLU A 361 -9.40 -12.48 -1.28
N VAL A 362 -9.85 -11.89 -2.41
CA VAL A 362 -11.25 -11.45 -2.59
C VAL A 362 -12.21 -12.62 -2.45
N ALA A 363 -11.93 -13.77 -3.06
CA ALA A 363 -12.79 -14.96 -2.96
C ALA A 363 -12.85 -15.48 -1.51
N ALA A 364 -11.70 -15.57 -0.83
CA ALA A 364 -11.64 -15.98 0.57
C ALA A 364 -12.44 -15.03 1.49
N LEU A 365 -12.34 -13.72 1.23
CA LEU A 365 -13.09 -12.69 1.94
C LEU A 365 -14.61 -12.82 1.74
N LEU A 366 -15.07 -13.03 0.50
CA LEU A 366 -16.48 -13.23 0.18
C LEU A 366 -17.05 -14.48 0.86
N VAL A 367 -16.27 -15.58 0.89
CA VAL A 367 -16.63 -16.80 1.62
C VAL A 367 -16.74 -16.51 3.12
N LEU A 368 -15.79 -15.75 3.68
CA LEU A 368 -15.82 -15.36 5.08
C LEU A 368 -17.05 -14.50 5.41
N PHE A 369 -17.41 -13.55 4.54
CA PHE A 369 -18.62 -12.72 4.71
C PHE A 369 -19.90 -13.55 4.65
N ALA A 370 -19.98 -14.49 3.71
CA ALA A 370 -21.10 -15.42 3.61
C ALA A 370 -21.22 -16.28 4.87
N LEU A 371 -20.10 -16.77 5.41
CA LEU A 371 -20.06 -17.54 6.66
C LEU A 371 -20.52 -16.70 7.85
N VAL A 372 -20.02 -15.47 7.99
CA VAL A 372 -20.40 -14.53 9.06
C VAL A 372 -21.89 -14.19 8.99
N MET A 373 -22.41 -13.86 7.79
CA MET A 373 -23.82 -13.56 7.61
C MET A 373 -24.71 -14.78 7.86
N THR A 374 -24.26 -15.97 7.46
CA THR A 374 -24.97 -17.22 7.76
C THR A 374 -25.03 -17.48 9.26
N ALA A 375 -23.92 -17.25 9.99
CA ALA A 375 -23.88 -17.37 11.44
C ALA A 375 -24.85 -16.40 12.12
N PHE A 376 -24.85 -15.13 11.69
CA PHE A 376 -25.73 -14.07 12.19
C PHE A 376 -27.21 -14.39 11.93
N LEU A 377 -27.58 -14.71 10.69
CA LEU A 377 -28.98 -14.92 10.30
C LEU A 377 -29.57 -16.21 10.88
N ARG A 378 -28.79 -17.31 10.91
CA ARG A 378 -29.27 -18.59 11.48
C ARG A 378 -29.24 -18.63 13.00
N LYS A 379 -28.56 -17.67 13.65
CA LYS A 379 -28.43 -17.58 15.12
C LYS A 379 -27.92 -18.87 15.77
N ASN A 380 -27.10 -19.62 15.03
CA ASN A 380 -26.60 -20.92 15.47
C ASN A 380 -25.20 -20.80 16.11
N ALA A 381 -25.08 -21.31 17.32
CA ALA A 381 -23.84 -21.24 18.10
C ALA A 381 -22.65 -21.94 17.42
N THR A 382 -22.83 -23.10 16.78
CA THR A 382 -21.72 -23.82 16.13
C THR A 382 -21.18 -23.06 14.94
N ILE A 383 -22.05 -22.57 14.05
CA ILE A 383 -21.64 -21.79 12.87
C ILE A 383 -20.93 -20.51 13.31
N ARG A 384 -21.39 -19.86 14.39
CA ARG A 384 -20.70 -18.71 14.95
C ARG A 384 -19.28 -19.05 15.40
N TRP A 385 -19.07 -20.13 16.14
CA TRP A 385 -17.72 -20.51 16.58
C TRP A 385 -16.79 -20.84 15.42
N VAL A 386 -17.32 -21.46 14.36
CA VAL A 386 -16.58 -21.69 13.11
C VAL A 386 -16.22 -20.35 12.47
N ALA A 387 -17.18 -19.42 12.32
CA ALA A 387 -16.93 -18.09 11.77
C ALA A 387 -15.87 -17.33 12.56
N LEU A 388 -15.94 -17.31 13.90
CA LEU A 388 -14.96 -16.68 14.76
C LEU A 388 -13.55 -17.30 14.61
N GLY A 389 -13.47 -18.62 14.49
CA GLY A 389 -12.21 -19.32 14.26
C GLY A 389 -11.60 -18.96 12.91
N CYS A 390 -12.41 -19.01 11.84
CA CYS A 390 -11.99 -18.61 10.50
C CYS A 390 -11.54 -17.15 10.45
N THR A 391 -12.31 -16.23 11.03
CA THR A 391 -11.95 -14.81 11.14
C THR A 391 -10.64 -14.60 11.89
N LEU A 392 -10.46 -15.26 13.03
CA LEU A 392 -9.27 -15.12 13.85
C LEU A 392 -8.00 -15.60 13.13
N VAL A 393 -8.08 -16.72 12.41
CA VAL A 393 -6.93 -17.27 11.70
C VAL A 393 -6.67 -16.50 10.41
N TYR A 394 -7.70 -16.30 9.58
CA TYR A 394 -7.57 -15.67 8.27
C TYR A 394 -7.21 -14.18 8.39
N LEU A 395 -8.10 -13.36 8.96
CA LEU A 395 -7.85 -11.90 9.09
C LEU A 395 -6.82 -11.58 10.19
N GLY A 396 -6.56 -12.51 11.11
CA GLY A 396 -5.53 -12.31 12.13
C GLY A 396 -4.13 -12.62 11.63
N TRP A 397 -3.84 -13.84 11.17
CA TRP A 397 -2.47 -14.28 10.89
C TRP A 397 -2.13 -14.48 9.41
N LEU A 398 -3.11 -14.79 8.55
CA LEU A 398 -2.83 -15.07 7.14
C LEU A 398 -2.81 -13.79 6.31
N ASP A 399 -3.90 -13.04 6.38
CA ASP A 399 -4.17 -11.85 5.57
C ASP A 399 -3.73 -10.58 6.31
N GLY A 400 -4.11 -10.47 7.59
CA GLY A 400 -3.87 -9.26 8.38
C GLY A 400 -4.74 -8.07 7.94
N GLY A 401 -5.65 -8.18 6.97
CA GLY A 401 -6.56 -7.12 6.57
C GLY A 401 -7.73 -7.00 7.55
N PHE A 402 -7.74 -5.97 8.40
CA PHE A 402 -8.90 -5.64 9.23
C PHE A 402 -9.10 -4.13 9.37
N VAL A 403 -10.36 -3.73 9.58
CA VAL A 403 -10.67 -2.33 9.90
C VAL A 403 -10.02 -1.96 11.23
N SER A 404 -9.34 -0.83 11.24
CA SER A 404 -8.55 -0.29 12.34
C SER A 404 -8.79 1.23 12.45
N VAL A 405 -8.27 1.87 13.48
CA VAL A 405 -8.26 3.33 13.63
C VAL A 405 -7.49 4.00 12.52
N SER A 406 -6.39 3.39 12.05
CA SER A 406 -5.59 4.00 10.98
C SER A 406 -6.43 4.24 9.74
N HIS A 407 -7.39 3.37 9.43
CA HIS A 407 -8.33 3.58 8.32
C HIS A 407 -9.25 4.78 8.53
N ILE A 408 -9.69 5.04 9.76
CA ILE A 408 -10.49 6.24 10.08
C ILE A 408 -9.63 7.50 9.90
N THR A 409 -8.44 7.52 10.50
CA THR A 409 -7.56 8.70 10.44
C THR A 409 -7.02 8.95 9.04
N ASN A 410 -6.65 7.89 8.32
CA ASN A 410 -6.13 7.98 6.96
C ASN A 410 -7.26 8.30 5.97
N GLY A 411 -8.48 7.80 6.18
CA GLY A 411 -9.64 8.22 5.38
C GLY A 411 -9.99 9.70 5.55
N ILE A 412 -9.81 10.26 6.74
CA ILE A 412 -9.97 11.71 6.98
C ILE A 412 -8.87 12.50 6.27
N LYS A 413 -7.63 12.00 6.26
CA LYS A 413 -6.46 12.69 5.70
C LYS A 413 -6.35 12.58 4.17
N LEU A 414 -6.52 11.38 3.64
CA LEU A 414 -6.27 11.02 2.23
C LEU A 414 -7.57 10.97 1.40
N GLY A 415 -8.73 10.98 2.07
CA GLY A 415 -10.02 10.88 1.41
C GLY A 415 -10.39 9.46 0.96
N PRO A 416 -11.48 9.30 0.18
CA PRO A 416 -11.97 8.00 -0.25
C PRO A 416 -11.04 7.23 -1.19
N SER A 417 -10.12 7.92 -1.87
CA SER A 417 -9.15 7.34 -2.80
C SER A 417 -8.25 6.29 -2.15
N LEU A 418 -7.96 6.40 -0.85
CA LEU A 418 -7.22 5.37 -0.09
C LEU A 418 -7.86 3.98 -0.21
N PHE A 419 -9.19 3.92 -0.20
CA PHE A 419 -9.93 2.67 -0.23
C PHE A 419 -10.16 2.18 -1.66
N LEU A 420 -10.14 3.09 -2.63
CA LEU A 420 -10.37 2.78 -4.04
C LEU A 420 -9.12 2.21 -4.74
N ASN A 421 -8.01 2.03 -4.03
CA ASN A 421 -6.79 1.42 -4.57
C ASN A 421 -6.56 -0.02 -4.06
N ASP A 422 -7.38 -0.51 -3.13
CA ASP A 422 -7.25 -1.83 -2.50
C ASP A 422 -8.63 -2.47 -2.39
N LEU A 423 -8.93 -3.38 -3.34
CA LEU A 423 -10.26 -4.00 -3.43
C LEU A 423 -10.62 -4.83 -2.19
N PRO A 424 -9.74 -5.70 -1.64
CA PRO A 424 -10.01 -6.38 -0.36
C PRO A 424 -10.37 -5.42 0.79
N LEU A 425 -9.60 -4.34 0.98
CA LEU A 425 -9.85 -3.35 2.03
C LEU A 425 -11.21 -2.66 1.83
N LEU A 426 -11.52 -2.27 0.59
CA LEU A 426 -12.80 -1.66 0.22
C LEU A 426 -13.98 -2.57 0.56
N LEU A 427 -13.87 -3.86 0.24
CA LEU A 427 -14.90 -4.84 0.55
C LEU A 427 -15.13 -4.98 2.06
N ILE A 428 -14.07 -5.03 2.87
CA ILE A 428 -14.18 -5.09 4.34
C ILE A 428 -14.85 -3.84 4.90
N ILE A 429 -14.48 -2.66 4.44
CA ILE A 429 -15.05 -1.39 4.91
C ILE A 429 -16.51 -1.29 4.49
N MET A 430 -16.83 -1.58 3.23
CA MET A 430 -18.20 -1.56 2.72
C MET A 430 -19.07 -2.57 3.48
N PHE A 431 -18.61 -3.80 3.66
CA PHE A 431 -19.31 -4.80 4.46
C PHE A 431 -19.54 -4.30 5.89
N THR A 432 -18.52 -3.73 6.52
CA THR A 432 -18.59 -3.20 7.89
C THR A 432 -19.59 -2.05 8.01
N LEU A 433 -19.57 -1.09 7.09
CA LEU A 433 -20.46 0.07 7.09
C LEU A 433 -21.91 -0.36 6.83
N VAL A 434 -22.15 -1.16 5.80
CA VAL A 434 -23.49 -1.65 5.43
C VAL A 434 -24.09 -2.45 6.59
N THR A 435 -23.37 -3.44 7.10
CA THR A 435 -23.87 -4.25 8.22
C THR A 435 -24.11 -3.43 9.49
N THR A 436 -23.22 -2.48 9.78
CA THR A 436 -23.36 -1.58 10.94
C THR A 436 -24.56 -0.65 10.82
N LEU A 437 -24.79 -0.10 9.62
CA LEU A 437 -25.91 0.81 9.36
C LEU A 437 -27.25 0.09 9.44
N PHE A 438 -27.35 -1.18 9.00
CA PHE A 438 -28.63 -1.88 8.97
C PHE A 438 -28.95 -2.63 10.28
N TRP A 439 -27.99 -3.37 10.83
CA TRP A 439 -28.21 -4.25 11.99
C TRP A 439 -27.45 -3.82 13.25
N GLY A 440 -26.57 -2.84 13.17
CA GLY A 440 -25.61 -2.51 14.24
C GLY A 440 -24.30 -3.29 14.09
N ARG A 441 -23.43 -3.25 15.10
CA ARG A 441 -21.99 -3.59 14.98
C ARG A 441 -21.64 -5.08 14.84
N ILE A 442 -22.11 -5.73 13.78
CA ILE A 442 -21.81 -7.14 13.44
C ILE A 442 -20.29 -7.37 13.28
N PHE A 443 -19.57 -6.37 12.73
CA PHE A 443 -18.11 -6.41 12.62
C PHE A 443 -17.44 -6.75 13.96
N CYS A 444 -17.81 -6.03 15.03
CA CYS A 444 -17.20 -6.20 16.35
C CYS A 444 -17.47 -7.58 16.98
N SER A 445 -18.59 -8.23 16.64
CA SER A 445 -18.87 -9.57 17.15
C SER A 445 -18.21 -10.68 16.33
N SER A 446 -18.19 -10.54 15.01
CA SER A 446 -18.03 -11.68 14.10
C SER A 446 -16.91 -11.56 13.08
N LEU A 447 -16.47 -10.35 12.73
CA LEU A 447 -15.43 -10.12 11.71
C LEU A 447 -14.14 -9.52 12.30
N CYS A 448 -14.19 -8.93 13.49
CA CYS A 448 -13.00 -8.43 14.18
C CYS A 448 -12.19 -9.59 14.80
N PRO A 449 -10.93 -9.83 14.35
CA PRO A 449 -10.12 -10.92 14.88
C PRO A 449 -9.78 -10.71 16.37
N PHE A 450 -9.58 -9.47 16.81
CA PHE A 450 -9.33 -9.18 18.23
C PHE A 450 -10.58 -9.37 19.11
N GLY A 451 -11.77 -9.14 18.56
CA GLY A 451 -13.04 -9.48 19.21
C GLY A 451 -13.20 -11.00 19.37
N ALA A 452 -12.85 -11.76 18.31
CA ALA A 452 -12.84 -13.21 18.34
C ALA A 452 -11.84 -13.77 19.37
N LEU A 453 -10.62 -13.22 19.42
CA LEU A 453 -9.60 -13.60 20.40
C LEU A 453 -10.11 -13.44 21.83
N GLN A 454 -10.75 -12.32 22.17
CA GLN A 454 -11.33 -12.10 23.50
C GLN A 454 -12.50 -13.06 23.79
N ASP A 455 -13.32 -13.42 22.80
CA ASP A 455 -14.37 -14.43 22.96
C ASP A 455 -13.78 -15.82 23.22
N PHE A 456 -12.70 -16.19 22.54
CA PHE A 456 -11.99 -17.46 22.81
C PHE A 456 -11.36 -17.47 24.20
N ILE A 457 -10.70 -16.39 24.62
CA ILE A 457 -10.17 -16.25 25.99
C ILE A 457 -11.31 -16.44 27.00
N ALA A 458 -12.45 -15.78 26.79
CA ALA A 458 -13.58 -15.89 27.69
C ALA A 458 -14.25 -17.28 27.68
N HIS A 459 -14.16 -18.02 26.59
CA HIS A 459 -14.72 -19.37 26.46
C HIS A 459 -13.85 -20.45 27.09
N PHE A 460 -12.53 -20.38 26.88
CA PHE A 460 -11.58 -21.35 27.41
C PHE A 460 -11.22 -21.11 28.88
N LEU A 461 -11.39 -19.89 29.39
CA LEU A 461 -11.16 -19.63 30.81
C LEU A 461 -12.32 -20.07 31.71
N PRO A 462 -12.02 -20.62 32.91
CA PRO A 462 -13.03 -20.89 33.92
C PRO A 462 -13.81 -19.63 34.34
N ARG A 463 -15.15 -19.74 34.40
CA ARG A 463 -16.04 -18.62 34.75
C ARG A 463 -15.77 -17.96 36.11
N HIS A 464 -15.07 -18.62 37.04
CA HIS A 464 -14.78 -18.05 38.36
C HIS A 464 -13.75 -16.91 38.32
N PHE A 465 -12.93 -16.83 37.27
CA PHE A 465 -12.01 -15.70 37.07
C PHE A 465 -12.73 -14.46 36.51
N GLN A 466 -13.86 -14.66 35.82
CA GLN A 466 -14.65 -13.59 35.23
C GLN A 466 -15.53 -12.94 36.29
N ARG A 467 -15.37 -11.62 36.46
CA ARG A 467 -16.14 -10.82 37.41
C ARG A 467 -16.89 -9.71 36.68
N GLU A 468 -18.16 -9.54 37.01
CA GLU A 468 -18.94 -8.40 36.56
C GLU A 468 -18.48 -7.13 37.30
N LEU A 469 -18.21 -6.05 36.57
CA LEU A 469 -17.89 -4.76 37.18
C LEU A 469 -19.14 -4.14 37.81
N PRO A 470 -19.02 -3.45 38.96
CA PRO A 470 -20.09 -2.62 39.49
C PRO A 470 -20.59 -1.62 38.44
N GLN A 471 -21.93 -1.53 38.30
CA GLN A 471 -22.56 -0.76 37.22
C GLN A 471 -22.15 0.72 37.21
N ALA A 472 -22.00 1.35 38.38
CA ALA A 472 -21.56 2.74 38.48
C ALA A 472 -20.16 3.00 37.89
N ILE A 473 -19.26 2.01 37.96
CA ILE A 473 -17.93 2.11 37.35
C ILE A 473 -18.03 1.84 35.86
N HIS A 474 -18.83 0.85 35.46
CA HIS A 474 -19.08 0.55 34.05
C HIS A 474 -19.61 1.77 33.29
N ASP A 475 -20.66 2.42 33.79
CA ASP A 475 -21.31 3.57 33.15
C ASP A 475 -20.35 4.75 32.94
N LYS A 476 -19.32 4.90 33.78
CA LYS A 476 -18.28 5.94 33.61
C LYS A 476 -17.16 5.48 32.67
N ALA A 477 -16.72 4.24 32.82
CA ALA A 477 -15.59 3.70 32.08
C ALA A 477 -15.88 3.53 30.58
N ILE A 478 -17.15 3.33 30.16
CA ILE A 478 -17.51 3.26 28.74
C ILE A 478 -17.16 4.54 27.97
N TYR A 479 -17.09 5.69 28.64
CA TYR A 479 -16.74 6.96 27.98
C TYR A 479 -15.25 7.09 27.67
N ILE A 480 -14.38 6.26 28.24
CA ILE A 480 -12.93 6.29 28.00
C ILE A 480 -12.63 6.10 26.52
N LYS A 481 -13.19 5.07 25.86
CA LYS A 481 -13.00 4.83 24.42
C LYS A 481 -13.49 5.98 23.54
N TYR A 482 -14.53 6.71 23.97
CA TYR A 482 -15.02 7.89 23.24
C TYR A 482 -14.06 9.06 23.40
N GLY A 483 -13.49 9.25 24.61
CA GLY A 483 -12.41 10.19 24.84
C GLY A 483 -11.18 9.88 24.01
N VAL A 484 -10.78 8.60 23.91
CA VAL A 484 -9.68 8.13 23.05
C VAL A 484 -10.00 8.40 21.57
N LEU A 485 -11.21 8.11 21.10
CA LEU A 485 -11.61 8.41 19.73
C LEU A 485 -11.54 9.92 19.42
N VAL A 486 -12.11 10.77 20.29
CA VAL A 486 -12.06 12.23 20.12
C VAL A 486 -10.61 12.71 20.12
N PHE A 487 -9.78 12.22 21.05
CA PHE A 487 -8.35 12.52 21.08
C PHE A 487 -7.67 12.14 19.76
N LEU A 488 -7.90 10.93 19.25
CA LEU A 488 -7.30 10.47 18.00
C LEU A 488 -7.77 11.28 16.79
N VAL A 489 -9.05 11.62 16.70
CA VAL A 489 -9.59 12.46 15.62
C VAL A 489 -9.02 13.88 15.69
N VAL A 490 -9.00 14.49 16.89
CA VAL A 490 -8.44 15.82 17.09
C VAL A 490 -6.93 15.83 16.77
N MET A 491 -6.18 14.82 17.22
CA MET A 491 -4.76 14.69 16.88
C MET A 491 -4.56 14.45 15.39
N ALA A 492 -5.41 13.66 14.73
CA ALA A 492 -5.32 13.43 13.29
C ALA A 492 -5.64 14.69 12.47
N LEU A 493 -6.50 15.58 12.98
CA LEU A 493 -6.82 16.87 12.35
C LEU A 493 -5.75 17.94 12.60
N ILE A 494 -5.12 17.93 13.78
CA ILE A 494 -4.11 18.93 14.16
C ILE A 494 -2.72 18.53 13.65
N TYR A 495 -2.39 17.24 13.64
CA TYR A 495 -1.07 16.73 13.33
C TYR A 495 -1.13 15.68 12.20
N SER A 496 -0.45 15.98 11.09
CA SER A 496 -0.34 15.09 9.94
C SER A 496 0.53 13.84 10.24
N GLU A 497 1.56 13.97 11.07
CA GLU A 497 2.61 12.93 11.23
C GLU A 497 2.53 12.07 12.52
N LEU A 498 1.52 12.23 13.37
CA LEU A 498 1.48 11.50 14.65
C LEU A 498 0.97 10.06 14.51
N SER A 499 1.90 9.10 14.45
CA SER A 499 1.65 7.64 14.47
C SER A 499 1.28 7.10 15.87
N LEU A 500 0.47 7.84 16.63
CA LEU A 500 0.06 7.44 17.99
C LEU A 500 -0.94 6.28 17.99
N PHE A 501 -1.64 6.02 16.89
CA PHE A 501 -2.70 5.01 16.81
C PHE A 501 -2.23 3.59 17.15
N GLN A 502 -0.96 3.24 16.84
CA GLN A 502 -0.39 1.93 17.15
C GLN A 502 -0.40 1.60 18.66
N TYR A 503 -0.31 2.62 19.53
CA TYR A 503 -0.34 2.44 20.99
C TYR A 503 -1.76 2.22 21.51
N PHE A 504 -2.76 2.77 20.81
CA PHE A 504 -4.17 2.59 21.14
C PHE A 504 -4.75 1.32 20.52
N GLU A 505 -4.10 0.75 19.51
CA GLU A 505 -4.47 -0.51 18.84
C GLU A 505 -3.34 -1.56 18.90
N PRO A 506 -3.00 -2.05 20.11
CA PRO A 506 -1.82 -2.90 20.32
C PRO A 506 -1.97 -4.31 19.73
N PHE A 507 -3.10 -4.64 19.11
CA PHE A 507 -3.38 -5.97 18.58
C PHE A 507 -2.68 -6.26 17.25
N GLY A 508 -2.26 -5.25 16.49
CA GLY A 508 -1.33 -5.48 15.38
C GLY A 508 -0.04 -6.19 15.84
N THR A 509 0.35 -6.01 17.11
CA THR A 509 1.55 -6.64 17.69
C THR A 509 1.52 -8.17 17.66
N ILE A 510 0.36 -8.79 17.92
CA ILE A 510 0.25 -10.25 17.96
C ILE A 510 0.12 -10.87 16.55
N PHE A 511 -0.50 -10.14 15.64
CA PHE A 511 -0.79 -10.57 14.28
C PHE A 511 0.41 -10.36 13.34
N TYR A 512 1.13 -9.23 13.46
CA TYR A 512 2.31 -8.90 12.64
C TYR A 512 3.65 -9.08 13.38
N PHE A 513 3.63 -9.62 14.60
CA PHE A 513 4.82 -9.86 15.42
C PHE A 513 5.74 -8.63 15.56
N SER A 514 5.28 -7.60 16.28
CA SER A 514 6.07 -6.36 16.46
C SER A 514 7.35 -6.61 17.28
N GLN A 515 8.44 -5.92 16.91
CA GLN A 515 9.71 -5.93 17.66
C GLN A 515 9.70 -5.00 18.88
N SER A 516 8.65 -4.18 19.06
CA SER A 516 8.56 -3.22 20.17
C SER A 516 8.08 -3.88 21.47
N LEU A 517 8.94 -3.90 22.48
CA LEU A 517 8.61 -4.40 23.82
C LEU A 517 7.47 -3.61 24.48
N VAL A 518 7.35 -2.31 24.18
CA VAL A 518 6.30 -1.45 24.74
C VAL A 518 4.93 -1.90 24.25
N LEU A 519 4.80 -2.19 22.96
CA LEU A 519 3.52 -2.63 22.38
C LEU A 519 3.10 -4.01 22.92
N TRP A 520 4.06 -4.92 23.11
CA TRP A 520 3.82 -6.20 23.79
C TRP A 520 3.34 -6.02 25.22
N LEU A 521 3.92 -5.08 25.97
CA LEU A 521 3.49 -4.79 27.34
C LEU A 521 2.04 -4.29 27.37
N ILE A 522 1.71 -3.32 26.51
CA ILE A 522 0.35 -2.77 26.40
C ILE A 522 -0.65 -3.87 26.02
N LEU A 523 -0.32 -4.68 25.01
CA LEU A 523 -1.14 -5.83 24.60
C LEU A 523 -1.39 -6.78 25.77
N MET A 524 -0.34 -7.17 26.49
CA MET A 524 -0.44 -8.09 27.63
C MET A 524 -1.33 -7.54 28.73
N VAL A 525 -1.27 -6.23 29.02
CA VAL A 525 -2.18 -5.58 29.98
C VAL A 525 -3.64 -5.75 29.56
N PHE A 526 -3.97 -5.52 28.29
CA PHE A 526 -5.35 -5.67 27.80
C PHE A 526 -5.83 -7.12 27.73
N LEU A 527 -4.94 -8.06 27.37
CA LEU A 527 -5.27 -9.49 27.37
C LEU A 527 -5.51 -9.99 28.80
N LEU A 528 -4.66 -9.60 29.75
CA LEU A 528 -4.85 -9.91 31.17
C LEU A 528 -6.12 -9.28 31.73
N ALA A 529 -6.45 -8.04 31.35
CA ALA A 529 -7.72 -7.44 31.75
C ALA A 529 -8.93 -8.21 31.16
N SER A 530 -8.81 -8.71 29.93
CA SER A 530 -9.83 -9.52 29.25
C SER A 530 -10.08 -10.88 29.91
N VAL A 531 -9.13 -11.39 30.70
CA VAL A 531 -9.31 -12.61 31.52
C VAL A 531 -10.33 -12.37 32.65
N PHE A 532 -10.25 -11.21 33.31
CA PHE A 532 -11.14 -10.87 34.43
C PHE A 532 -12.47 -10.29 33.97
N ILE A 533 -12.48 -9.58 32.84
CA ILE A 533 -13.65 -8.85 32.33
C ILE A 533 -13.81 -9.20 30.85
N SER A 534 -14.91 -9.88 30.51
CA SER A 534 -15.16 -10.26 29.11
C SER A 534 -15.15 -9.05 28.19
N ARG A 535 -14.42 -9.17 27.07
CA ARG A 535 -14.28 -8.13 26.04
C ARG A 535 -13.83 -6.76 26.61
N PHE A 536 -12.92 -6.75 27.59
CA PHE A 536 -12.48 -5.54 28.30
C PHE A 536 -12.07 -4.41 27.35
N TYR A 537 -11.22 -4.71 26.36
CA TYR A 537 -10.72 -3.70 25.43
C TYR A 537 -11.85 -3.16 24.54
N CYS A 538 -12.68 -4.04 23.96
CA CYS A 538 -13.82 -3.61 23.13
C CYS A 538 -14.82 -2.74 23.91
N ARG A 539 -14.94 -2.97 25.22
CA ARG A 539 -15.86 -2.25 26.10
C ARG A 539 -15.36 -0.86 26.47
N TYR A 540 -14.08 -0.72 26.80
CA TYR A 540 -13.55 0.48 27.45
C TYR A 540 -12.45 1.22 26.70
N ALA A 541 -11.72 0.57 25.80
CA ALA A 541 -10.53 1.14 25.19
C ALA A 541 -10.59 1.24 23.66
N CYS A 542 -11.43 0.47 22.97
CA CYS A 542 -11.46 0.38 21.52
C CYS A 542 -12.09 1.63 20.84
N PRO A 543 -11.30 2.53 20.23
CA PRO A 543 -11.82 3.71 19.51
C PRO A 543 -12.63 3.34 18.26
N LEU A 544 -12.23 2.32 17.49
CA LEU A 544 -13.00 1.83 16.34
C LEU A 544 -14.40 1.36 16.76
N GLY A 545 -14.49 0.64 17.89
CA GLY A 545 -15.76 0.21 18.46
C GLY A 545 -16.63 1.39 18.91
N ALA A 546 -16.03 2.48 19.38
CA ALA A 546 -16.73 3.72 19.71
C ALA A 546 -17.30 4.39 18.45
N ALA A 547 -16.50 4.49 17.37
CA ALA A 547 -16.92 5.07 16.10
C ALA A 547 -18.09 4.28 15.48
N LEU A 548 -17.95 2.95 15.39
CA LEU A 548 -19.04 2.08 14.91
C LEU A 548 -20.25 2.10 15.85
N GLY A 549 -20.07 2.44 17.13
CA GLY A 549 -21.17 2.54 18.10
C GLY A 549 -22.04 3.77 17.83
N LEU A 550 -21.44 4.86 17.37
CA LEU A 550 -22.16 6.06 16.94
C LEU A 550 -22.92 5.82 15.64
N THR A 551 -22.30 5.15 14.65
CA THR A 551 -22.98 4.83 13.39
C THR A 551 -24.13 3.85 13.58
N ALA A 552 -23.97 2.88 14.49
CA ALA A 552 -25.01 1.90 14.81
C ALA A 552 -26.30 2.53 15.40
N LEU A 553 -26.26 3.76 15.94
CA LEU A 553 -27.46 4.45 16.44
C LEU A 553 -28.51 4.68 15.34
N LEU A 554 -28.05 4.84 14.09
CA LEU A 554 -28.87 5.07 12.91
C LEU A 554 -29.57 3.79 12.42
N SER A 555 -29.26 2.63 13.02
CA SER A 555 -29.76 1.35 12.51
C SER A 555 -31.25 1.13 12.77
N PRO A 556 -32.01 0.71 11.72
CA PRO A 556 -33.44 0.46 11.84
C PRO A 556 -33.75 -0.88 12.51
N TRP A 557 -32.91 -1.92 12.31
CA TRP A 557 -33.19 -3.27 12.82
C TRP A 557 -32.58 -3.52 14.20
N ARG A 558 -33.33 -3.09 15.21
CA ARG A 558 -32.99 -3.28 16.62
C ARG A 558 -33.46 -4.64 17.17
N ILE A 559 -32.84 -5.07 18.26
CA ILE A 559 -33.21 -6.28 18.99
C ILE A 559 -34.57 -6.07 19.65
N LYS A 560 -35.56 -6.87 19.25
CA LYS A 560 -36.88 -6.85 19.89
C LYS A 560 -36.84 -7.55 21.25
N ARG A 561 -37.51 -6.97 22.24
CA ARG A 561 -37.63 -7.52 23.61
C ARG A 561 -39.00 -8.14 23.82
N VAL A 562 -39.13 -8.93 24.88
CA VAL A 562 -40.40 -9.55 25.27
C VAL A 562 -40.83 -8.98 26.62
N GLU A 563 -42.12 -9.03 26.93
CA GLU A 563 -42.68 -8.39 28.13
C GLU A 563 -42.04 -8.89 29.44
N GLN A 564 -41.58 -10.15 29.47
CA GLN A 564 -40.92 -10.78 30.61
C GLN A 564 -39.54 -10.17 30.94
N CYS A 565 -38.95 -9.35 30.05
CA CYS A 565 -37.63 -8.76 30.22
C CYS A 565 -37.55 -7.77 31.40
N GLN A 566 -38.67 -7.30 31.94
CA GLN A 566 -38.73 -6.46 33.15
C GLN A 566 -38.23 -7.18 34.41
N VAL A 567 -38.46 -8.49 34.50
CA VAL A 567 -38.13 -9.30 35.69
C VAL A 567 -36.96 -10.24 35.39
N CYS A 568 -36.78 -10.61 34.13
CA CYS A 568 -35.82 -11.60 33.71
C CYS A 568 -34.44 -11.02 33.37
N LYS A 569 -33.42 -11.41 34.14
CA LYS A 569 -32.03 -10.96 33.98
C LYS A 569 -31.12 -11.88 33.17
N VAL A 570 -31.67 -12.90 32.51
CA VAL A 570 -30.89 -13.90 31.77
C VAL A 570 -30.06 -13.28 30.64
N CYS A 571 -30.67 -12.35 29.89
CA CYS A 571 -29.96 -11.63 28.82
C CYS A 571 -28.94 -10.63 29.37
N GLU A 572 -29.23 -10.01 30.52
CA GLU A 572 -28.33 -9.06 31.21
C GLU A 572 -27.03 -9.74 31.62
N HIS A 573 -27.11 -10.87 32.34
CA HIS A 573 -25.93 -11.66 32.73
C HIS A 573 -25.22 -12.37 31.57
N ALA A 574 -25.93 -12.61 30.46
CA ALA A 574 -25.33 -13.24 29.28
C ALA A 574 -24.65 -12.24 28.35
N CYS A 575 -24.82 -10.93 28.56
CA CYS A 575 -24.31 -9.90 27.66
C CYS A 575 -22.80 -9.70 27.88
N PRO A 576 -21.93 -10.05 26.91
CA PRO A 576 -20.48 -9.97 27.11
C PRO A 576 -19.97 -8.52 27.25
N THR A 577 -20.73 -7.54 26.76
CA THR A 577 -20.39 -6.11 26.86
C THR A 577 -21.14 -5.37 27.96
N GLY A 578 -22.10 -6.01 28.63
CA GLY A 578 -22.93 -5.37 29.65
C GLY A 578 -23.90 -4.31 29.12
N ALA A 579 -24.25 -4.37 27.84
CA ALA A 579 -25.10 -3.37 27.18
C ALA A 579 -26.61 -3.48 27.52
N ILE A 580 -27.03 -4.49 28.27
CA ILE A 580 -28.45 -4.78 28.55
C ILE A 580 -28.75 -4.45 30.01
N ARG A 581 -29.84 -3.71 30.25
CA ARG A 581 -30.35 -3.37 31.59
C ARG A 581 -31.85 -3.67 31.64
N GLY A 582 -32.23 -4.79 32.22
CA GLY A 582 -33.63 -5.25 32.22
C GLY A 582 -34.24 -5.25 30.81
N PRO A 583 -35.26 -4.41 30.52
CA PRO A 583 -35.83 -4.28 29.19
C PRO A 583 -34.94 -3.52 28.20
N ASP A 584 -34.10 -2.59 28.66
CA ASP A 584 -33.40 -1.62 27.81
C ASP A 584 -32.07 -2.16 27.29
N ILE A 585 -31.75 -1.80 26.05
CA ILE A 585 -30.47 -2.12 25.41
C ILE A 585 -29.79 -0.82 25.02
N ASP A 586 -28.61 -0.57 25.57
CA ASP A 586 -27.73 0.49 25.07
C ASP A 586 -27.12 0.05 23.73
N PHE A 587 -27.71 0.52 22.65
CA PHE A 587 -27.32 0.11 21.30
C PHE A 587 -25.92 0.59 20.92
N LYS A 588 -25.41 1.67 21.55
CA LYS A 588 -24.03 2.15 21.38
C LYS A 588 -23.01 1.18 21.96
N GLU A 589 -23.42 0.36 22.93
CA GLU A 589 -22.60 -0.62 23.64
C GLU A 589 -22.90 -2.07 23.23
N CYS A 590 -24.01 -2.30 22.51
CA CYS A 590 -24.33 -3.59 21.91
C CYS A 590 -23.41 -3.91 20.72
N VAL A 591 -22.72 -5.05 20.76
CA VAL A 591 -21.85 -5.52 19.64
C VAL A 591 -22.58 -6.48 18.70
N ARG A 592 -23.90 -6.62 18.81
CA ARG A 592 -24.72 -7.52 17.96
C ARG A 592 -24.19 -8.95 17.84
N CYS A 593 -23.77 -9.51 18.98
CA CYS A 593 -23.31 -10.89 19.08
C CYS A 593 -24.44 -11.93 19.17
N ASP A 594 -25.71 -11.53 19.21
CA ASP A 594 -26.91 -12.39 19.22
C ASP A 594 -27.01 -13.49 20.30
N ILE A 595 -26.14 -13.50 21.31
CA ILE A 595 -26.22 -14.45 22.44
C ILE A 595 -27.58 -14.33 23.13
N CYS A 596 -28.07 -13.10 23.31
CA CYS A 596 -29.36 -12.85 23.92
C CYS A 596 -30.52 -13.34 23.04
N GLU A 597 -30.43 -13.19 21.71
CA GLU A 597 -31.46 -13.66 20.78
C GLU A 597 -31.47 -15.18 20.67
N ALA A 598 -30.30 -15.83 20.60
CA ALA A 598 -30.19 -17.29 20.59
C ALA A 598 -30.81 -17.90 21.86
N LYS A 599 -30.54 -17.32 23.05
CA LYS A 599 -31.16 -17.78 24.31
C LYS A 599 -32.68 -17.61 24.34
N LEU A 600 -33.21 -16.56 23.70
CA LEU A 600 -34.65 -16.36 23.57
C LEU A 600 -35.28 -17.40 22.64
N VAL A 601 -34.61 -17.76 21.53
CA VAL A 601 -35.06 -18.77 20.56
C VAL A 601 -35.01 -20.18 21.17
N ASP A 602 -33.86 -20.56 21.74
CA ASP A 602 -33.62 -21.91 22.28
C ASP A 602 -34.39 -22.18 23.58
N LYS A 603 -34.99 -21.13 24.17
CA LYS A 603 -35.56 -21.20 25.52
C LYS A 603 -34.55 -21.83 26.51
N SER A 604 -33.27 -21.50 26.36
CA SER A 604 -32.20 -22.01 27.22
C SER A 604 -31.94 -21.05 28.40
N GLY A 605 -32.21 -21.52 29.62
CA GLY A 605 -32.05 -20.75 30.86
C GLY A 605 -33.16 -19.74 31.18
N VAL A 606 -34.33 -19.89 30.57
CA VAL A 606 -35.40 -18.89 30.46
C VAL A 606 -35.85 -18.23 31.76
N CYS A 607 -36.40 -17.03 31.61
CA CYS A 607 -37.72 -16.68 32.15
C CYS A 607 -38.73 -17.80 31.81
N LYS A 608 -38.62 -18.96 32.47
CA LYS A 608 -39.26 -20.25 32.11
C LYS A 608 -40.76 -20.26 32.36
N HIS A 609 -41.19 -19.24 33.09
CA HIS A 609 -42.55 -19.03 33.53
C HIS A 609 -43.33 -18.32 32.43
N SER A 610 -44.59 -18.73 32.23
CA SER A 610 -45.51 -18.01 31.37
C SER A 610 -45.74 -16.58 31.90
N ILE A 611 -46.23 -15.68 31.04
CA ILE A 611 -46.63 -14.33 31.46
C ILE A 611 -47.60 -14.40 32.65
N ASP A 612 -48.53 -15.35 32.62
CA ASP A 612 -49.51 -15.57 33.67
C ASP A 612 -48.87 -15.96 35.02
N GLU A 613 -47.85 -16.82 35.00
CA GLU A 613 -47.12 -17.22 36.21
C GLU A 613 -46.25 -16.09 36.79
N VAL A 614 -45.68 -15.23 35.95
CA VAL A 614 -44.89 -14.08 36.40
C VAL A 614 -45.80 -12.95 36.92
N ALA A 615 -46.92 -12.69 36.24
CA ALA A 615 -47.92 -11.71 36.64
C ALA A 615 -48.56 -12.06 37.99
N ALA A 616 -48.82 -13.35 38.24
CA ALA A 616 -49.34 -13.83 39.52
C ALA A 616 -48.40 -13.56 40.70
N ARG A 617 -47.07 -13.55 40.47
CA ARG A 617 -46.04 -13.33 41.51
C ARG A 617 -45.69 -11.84 41.73
N HIS A 618 -45.86 -10.99 40.72
CA HIS A 618 -45.51 -9.56 40.78
C HIS A 618 -46.73 -8.66 40.56
N LYS A 619 -47.50 -8.39 41.63
CA LYS A 619 -48.75 -7.60 41.61
C LYS A 619 -48.63 -6.15 41.11
N THR A 620 -47.42 -5.58 41.02
CA THR A 620 -47.14 -4.22 40.55
C THR A 620 -46.66 -4.15 39.09
N TRP A 621 -46.65 -5.28 38.37
CA TRP A 621 -46.16 -5.35 37.01
C TRP A 621 -47.19 -4.80 36.01
N LYS A 622 -46.81 -3.74 35.27
CA LYS A 622 -47.53 -3.29 34.07
C LYS A 622 -46.75 -3.75 32.85
N PRO A 623 -47.30 -4.63 31.98
CA PRO A 623 -46.62 -5.03 30.76
C PRO A 623 -46.45 -3.80 29.85
N ILE A 624 -45.25 -3.66 29.28
CA ILE A 624 -44.96 -2.64 28.27
C ILE A 624 -45.39 -3.24 26.92
N ALA A 625 -46.21 -2.53 26.15
CA ALA A 625 -46.50 -2.91 24.78
C ALA A 625 -45.20 -2.82 23.96
N VAL A 626 -44.68 -3.96 23.51
CA VAL A 626 -43.48 -4.01 22.66
C VAL A 626 -43.90 -3.96 21.19
N GLY A 627 -43.50 -2.90 20.46
CA GLY A 627 -43.59 -2.81 18.99
C GLY A 627 -42.40 -3.44 18.28
#